data_AF-A0A3M0YPI3-F1
#
_entry.id   AF-A0A3M0YPI3-F1
#
_cell.length_a   1.000
_cell.length_b   1.000
_cell.length_c   1.000
_cell.angle_alpha   90.00
_cell.angle_beta   90.00
_cell.angle_gamma   90.00
#
_symmetry.space_group_name_H-M   'P 1'
#
loop_
_entity.id
_entity.type
_entity.pdbx_description
1 polymer ?
#
loop_
_entity_poly.entity_id
_entity_poly.type
_entity_poly.pdbx_seq_one_letter_code
_entity_poly.pdbx_strand_id
1 'polypeptide(L)'
;MQKYTAMWKDLKYLLAYTAPLALALGLAWGGAWSWAAVILTFGIIPALELVLPASTANVPPEEEPIRARRRFFDLLLYVHVPLLYTLVLWYFHVLTHEPLSTSELLVLTLGTGIMVGSFGINVGHELGHRPEWYHQAFAKMLLVPALYAHFTIEHNRGHHKWVATPLDPSTARRGEPIYRFWL
;
A
#
# COMPACT_ATOMS: atom_id res chain seq x y z
N MET A 1 -3.33 -19.16 -27.81
CA MET A 1 -4.01 -17.86 -27.71
C MET A 1 -4.47 -17.50 -26.29
N GLN A 2 -4.97 -18.44 -25.48
CA GLN A 2 -5.55 -18.18 -24.14
C GLN A 2 -4.55 -17.74 -23.04
N LYS A 3 -3.27 -18.15 -23.12
CA LYS A 3 -2.23 -17.70 -22.16
C LYS A 3 -1.87 -16.20 -22.30
N TYR A 4 -1.88 -15.67 -23.52
CA TYR A 4 -1.49 -14.28 -23.79
C TYR A 4 -2.58 -13.29 -23.39
N THR A 5 -3.86 -13.63 -23.60
CA THR A 5 -5.00 -12.80 -23.18
C THR A 5 -5.09 -12.64 -21.66
N ALA A 6 -4.61 -13.61 -20.89
CA ALA A 6 -4.56 -13.50 -19.43
C ALA A 6 -3.55 -12.44 -18.94
N MET A 7 -2.40 -12.29 -19.61
CA MET A 7 -1.37 -11.32 -19.22
C MET A 7 -1.84 -9.87 -19.36
N TRP A 8 -2.53 -9.54 -20.46
CA TRP A 8 -3.06 -8.20 -20.70
C TRP A 8 -4.12 -7.77 -19.67
N LYS A 9 -4.93 -8.72 -19.19
CA LYS A 9 -5.92 -8.45 -18.13
C LYS A 9 -5.27 -8.15 -16.78
N ASP A 10 -4.10 -8.73 -16.51
CA ASP A 10 -3.37 -8.51 -15.26
C ASP A 10 -2.52 -7.22 -15.28
N LEU A 11 -2.36 -6.56 -16.43
CA LEU A 11 -1.65 -5.26 -16.49
C LEU A 11 -2.36 -4.15 -15.71
N LYS A 12 -3.67 -4.28 -15.45
CA LYS A 12 -4.42 -3.32 -14.62
C LYS A 12 -3.85 -3.20 -13.19
N TYR A 13 -3.14 -4.22 -12.69
CA TYR A 13 -2.49 -4.14 -11.38
C TYR A 13 -1.33 -3.13 -11.37
N LEU A 14 -0.83 -2.70 -12.54
CA LEU A 14 0.11 -1.59 -12.65
C LEU A 14 -0.52 -0.24 -12.28
N LEU A 15 -1.86 -0.12 -12.27
CA LEU A 15 -2.53 1.10 -11.82
C LEU A 15 -2.20 1.43 -10.35
N ALA A 16 -1.83 0.45 -9.53
CA ALA A 16 -1.35 0.74 -8.17
C ALA A 16 -0.16 1.71 -8.18
N TYR A 17 0.69 1.67 -9.20
CA TYR A 17 1.88 2.51 -9.33
C TYR A 17 1.60 3.95 -9.80
N THR A 18 0.34 4.32 -10.07
CA THR A 18 0.03 5.74 -10.33
C THR A 18 0.21 6.60 -9.10
N ALA A 19 0.00 6.06 -7.89
CA ALA A 19 0.19 6.76 -6.63
C ALA A 19 1.67 7.13 -6.35
N PRO A 20 2.64 6.19 -6.41
CA PRO A 20 4.06 6.54 -6.27
C PRO A 20 4.55 7.41 -7.41
N LEU A 21 4.03 7.25 -8.64
CA LEU A 21 4.33 8.17 -9.74
C LEU A 21 3.87 9.59 -9.40
N ALA A 22 2.64 9.76 -8.91
CA ALA A 22 2.13 11.07 -8.53
C ALA A 22 2.96 11.73 -7.42
N LEU A 23 3.44 10.96 -6.43
CA LEU A 23 4.37 11.48 -5.43
C LEU A 23 5.71 11.88 -6.07
N ALA A 24 6.27 11.05 -6.95
CA ALA A 24 7.52 11.36 -7.64
C ALA A 24 7.42 12.67 -8.46
N LEU A 25 6.28 12.92 -9.12
CA LEU A 25 6.06 14.19 -9.83
C LEU A 25 6.01 15.37 -8.86
N GLY A 26 5.40 15.19 -7.69
CA GLY A 26 5.38 16.21 -6.63
C GLY A 26 6.76 16.50 -6.06
N LEU A 27 7.60 15.48 -5.87
CA LEU A 27 8.99 15.62 -5.42
C LEU A 27 9.89 16.24 -6.49
N ALA A 28 9.62 15.99 -7.77
CA ALA A 28 10.44 16.48 -8.88
C ALA A 28 10.14 17.94 -9.27
N TRP A 29 8.87 18.35 -9.26
CA TRP A 29 8.45 19.65 -9.79
C TRP A 29 7.89 20.62 -8.75
N GLY A 30 7.54 20.15 -7.55
CA GLY A 30 6.95 21.01 -6.52
C GLY A 30 5.64 21.69 -6.97
N GLY A 31 5.31 22.80 -6.32
CA GLY A 31 4.16 23.64 -6.65
C GLY A 31 2.83 22.88 -6.67
N ALA A 32 2.10 22.99 -7.78
CA ALA A 32 0.83 22.27 -7.96
C ALA A 32 1.03 20.74 -7.98
N TRP A 33 2.19 20.24 -8.43
CA TRP A 33 2.47 18.80 -8.48
C TRP A 33 2.62 18.18 -7.09
N SER A 34 2.98 18.96 -6.06
CA SER A 34 3.05 18.47 -4.69
C SER A 34 1.73 17.90 -4.18
N TRP A 35 0.60 18.34 -4.77
CA TRP A 35 -0.74 17.84 -4.43
C TRP A 35 -1.13 16.55 -5.15
N ALA A 36 -0.36 16.13 -6.18
CA ALA A 36 -0.77 15.07 -7.09
C ALA A 36 -1.07 13.75 -6.36
N ALA A 37 -0.23 13.33 -5.41
CA ALA A 37 -0.44 12.10 -4.65
C ALA A 37 -1.72 12.14 -3.80
N VAL A 38 -1.98 13.27 -3.12
CA VAL A 38 -3.15 13.47 -2.26
C VAL A 38 -4.43 13.52 -3.10
N ILE A 39 -4.45 14.34 -4.16
CA ILE A 39 -5.60 14.49 -5.06
C ILE A 39 -5.90 13.17 -5.77
N LEU A 40 -4.88 12.44 -6.23
CA LEU A 40 -5.07 11.16 -6.87
C LEU A 40 -5.71 10.15 -5.89
N THR A 41 -5.16 10.05 -4.68
CA THR A 41 -5.55 9.02 -3.70
C THR A 41 -6.90 9.29 -3.06
N PHE A 42 -7.19 10.54 -2.68
CA PHE A 42 -8.40 10.89 -1.93
C PHE A 42 -9.45 11.64 -2.76
N GLY A 43 -9.13 12.02 -4.00
CA GLY A 43 -10.07 12.66 -4.92
C GLY A 43 -10.39 11.77 -6.11
N ILE A 44 -9.41 11.54 -6.98
CA ILE A 44 -9.62 10.88 -8.28
C ILE A 44 -10.00 9.41 -8.10
N ILE A 45 -9.24 8.63 -7.32
CA ILE A 45 -9.53 7.20 -7.14
C ILE A 45 -10.93 6.97 -6.53
N PRO A 46 -11.32 7.61 -5.42
CA PRO A 46 -12.67 7.48 -4.88
C PRO A 46 -13.76 7.93 -5.86
N ALA A 47 -13.56 9.03 -6.59
CA ALA A 47 -14.52 9.50 -7.59
C ALA A 47 -14.71 8.48 -8.73
N LEU A 48 -13.62 7.86 -9.20
CA LEU A 48 -13.69 6.79 -10.20
C LEU A 48 -14.41 5.55 -9.65
N GLU A 49 -14.16 5.17 -8.40
CA GLU A 49 -14.81 4.03 -7.75
C GLU A 49 -16.33 4.21 -7.64
N LEU A 50 -16.82 5.44 -7.44
CA LEU A 50 -18.26 5.73 -7.38
C LEU A 50 -18.96 5.64 -8.74
N VAL A 51 -18.23 5.83 -9.85
CA VAL A 51 -18.80 5.92 -11.20
C VAL A 51 -18.57 4.65 -12.02
N LEU A 52 -17.46 3.95 -11.78
CA LEU A 52 -17.12 2.72 -12.51
C LEU A 52 -17.89 1.51 -11.96
N PRO A 53 -18.31 0.57 -12.82
CA PRO A 53 -19.00 -0.62 -12.38
C PRO A 53 -18.06 -1.55 -11.61
N ALA A 54 -18.50 -1.99 -10.43
CA ALA A 54 -17.81 -3.01 -9.65
C ALA A 54 -18.12 -4.41 -10.21
N SER A 55 -17.09 -5.26 -10.26
CA SER A 55 -17.24 -6.68 -10.61
C SER A 55 -17.31 -7.54 -9.36
N THR A 56 -18.38 -8.31 -9.19
CA THR A 56 -18.50 -9.34 -8.14
C THR A 56 -18.08 -10.73 -8.61
N ALA A 57 -17.58 -10.85 -9.85
CA ALA A 57 -17.13 -12.12 -10.40
C ALA A 57 -15.85 -12.61 -9.70
N ASN A 58 -15.92 -13.84 -9.18
CA ASN A 58 -14.78 -14.53 -8.59
C ASN A 58 -13.97 -15.28 -9.66
N VAL A 59 -12.72 -15.55 -9.34
CA VAL A 59 -11.88 -16.44 -10.16
C VAL A 59 -12.43 -17.86 -10.02
N PRO A 60 -12.56 -18.62 -11.12
CA PRO A 60 -12.95 -20.02 -11.02
C PRO A 60 -11.97 -20.82 -10.14
N PRO A 61 -12.44 -21.74 -9.27
CA PRO A 61 -11.57 -22.49 -8.35
C PRO A 61 -10.39 -23.21 -9.02
N GLU A 62 -10.57 -23.65 -10.27
CA GLU A 62 -9.54 -24.30 -11.08
C GLU A 62 -8.41 -23.34 -11.53
N GLU A 63 -8.68 -22.04 -11.63
CA GLU A 63 -7.71 -21.02 -12.03
C GLU A 63 -6.98 -20.37 -10.84
N GLU A 64 -7.57 -20.41 -9.64
CA GLU A 64 -6.99 -19.84 -8.42
C GLU A 64 -5.55 -20.30 -8.12
N PRO A 65 -5.23 -21.61 -8.07
CA PRO A 65 -3.87 -22.05 -7.75
C PRO A 65 -2.85 -21.65 -8.83
N ILE A 66 -3.32 -21.51 -10.08
CA ILE A 66 -2.48 -21.08 -11.20
C ILE A 66 -2.17 -19.58 -11.07
N ARG A 67 -3.17 -18.75 -10.75
CA ARG A 67 -2.96 -17.30 -10.53
C ARG A 67 -2.10 -17.04 -9.30
N ALA A 68 -2.34 -17.75 -8.20
CA ALA A 68 -1.61 -17.57 -6.94
C ALA A 68 -0.10 -17.81 -7.07
N ARG A 69 0.34 -18.68 -8.00
CA ARG A 69 1.75 -19.01 -8.24
C ARG A 69 2.41 -18.15 -9.33
N ARG A 70 1.72 -17.13 -9.86
CA ARG A 70 2.30 -16.28 -10.90
C ARG A 70 3.34 -15.34 -10.32
N ARG A 71 4.60 -15.56 -10.69
CA ARG A 71 5.74 -14.69 -10.36
C ARG A 71 5.55 -13.22 -10.74
N PHE A 72 4.67 -12.92 -11.69
CA PHE A 72 4.31 -11.54 -12.04
C PHE A 72 3.83 -10.76 -10.81
N PHE A 73 2.92 -11.33 -10.00
CA PHE A 73 2.40 -10.65 -8.82
C PHE A 73 3.46 -10.53 -7.73
N ASP A 74 4.28 -11.56 -7.53
CA ASP A 74 5.40 -11.50 -6.58
C ASP A 74 6.38 -10.38 -6.95
N LEU A 75 6.72 -10.24 -8.23
CA LEU A 75 7.57 -9.17 -8.72
C LEU A 75 6.97 -7.80 -8.42
N LEU A 76 5.66 -7.61 -8.64
CA LEU A 76 4.99 -6.36 -8.29
C LEU A 76 5.19 -6.07 -6.80
N LEU A 77 4.91 -7.02 -5.91
CA LEU A 77 5.08 -6.82 -4.45
C LEU A 77 6.54 -6.50 -4.09
N TYR A 78 7.52 -7.22 -4.64
CA TYR A 78 8.93 -6.99 -4.31
C TYR A 78 9.47 -5.64 -4.77
N VAL A 79 9.03 -5.14 -5.92
CA VAL A 79 9.43 -3.82 -6.44
C VAL A 79 9.02 -2.68 -5.50
N HIS A 80 8.04 -2.90 -4.60
CA HIS A 80 7.65 -1.89 -3.62
C HIS A 80 8.78 -1.57 -2.63
N VAL A 81 9.69 -2.51 -2.33
CA VAL A 81 10.80 -2.25 -1.40
C VAL A 81 11.73 -1.15 -1.94
N PRO A 82 12.43 -1.33 -3.07
CA PRO A 82 13.31 -0.28 -3.58
C PRO A 82 12.53 1.00 -3.88
N LEU A 83 11.30 0.90 -4.41
CA LEU A 83 10.48 2.07 -4.72
C LEU A 83 10.14 2.91 -3.48
N LEU A 84 9.67 2.28 -2.40
CA LEU A 84 9.30 2.97 -1.16
C LEU A 84 10.51 3.66 -0.53
N TYR A 85 11.65 2.96 -0.44
CA TYR A 85 12.88 3.55 0.10
C TYR A 85 13.38 4.70 -0.77
N THR A 86 13.35 4.57 -2.10
CA THR A 86 13.71 5.67 -3.01
C THR A 86 12.82 6.89 -2.78
N LEU A 87 11.49 6.73 -2.70
CA LEU A 87 10.57 7.84 -2.49
C LEU A 87 10.75 8.52 -1.13
N VAL A 88 10.94 7.74 -0.07
CA VAL A 88 11.16 8.28 1.29
C VAL A 88 12.49 9.02 1.37
N LEU A 89 13.57 8.46 0.81
CA LEU A 89 14.88 9.12 0.81
C LEU A 89 14.89 10.36 -0.09
N TRP A 90 14.22 10.33 -1.24
CA TRP A 90 14.05 11.51 -2.11
C TRP A 90 13.22 12.59 -1.41
N TYR A 91 12.14 12.21 -0.71
CA TYR A 91 11.39 13.15 0.12
C TYR A 91 12.28 13.84 1.16
N PHE A 92 13.10 13.10 1.91
CA PHE A 92 14.03 13.71 2.86
C PHE A 92 15.09 14.60 2.19
N HIS A 93 15.54 14.23 0.99
CA HIS A 93 16.44 15.08 0.21
C HIS A 93 15.77 16.41 -0.16
N VAL A 94 14.57 16.37 -0.74
CA VAL A 94 13.80 17.58 -1.09
C VAL A 94 13.53 18.43 0.15
N LEU A 95 13.10 17.81 1.25
CA LEU A 95 12.82 18.47 2.52
C LEU A 95 14.02 19.25 3.08
N THR A 96 15.23 18.79 2.79
CA THR A 96 16.48 19.37 3.35
C THR A 96 17.20 20.32 2.40
N HIS A 97 16.88 20.30 1.10
CA HIS A 97 17.61 21.06 0.08
C HIS A 97 16.74 22.09 -0.66
N GLU A 98 15.42 21.94 -0.68
CA GLU A 98 14.52 22.82 -1.41
C GLU A 98 13.76 23.79 -0.46
N PRO A 99 13.55 25.05 -0.85
CA PRO A 99 12.78 26.01 -0.07
C PRO A 99 11.27 25.77 -0.24
N LEU A 100 10.74 24.78 0.48
CA LEU A 100 9.32 24.43 0.42
C LEU A 100 8.44 25.47 1.14
N SER A 101 7.33 25.84 0.51
CA SER A 101 6.25 26.53 1.21
C SER A 101 5.59 25.61 2.26
N THR A 102 4.89 26.19 3.22
CA THR A 102 4.17 25.40 4.25
C THR A 102 3.16 24.43 3.64
N SER A 103 2.47 24.82 2.57
CA SER A 103 1.51 23.95 1.90
C SER A 103 2.21 22.76 1.22
N GLU A 104 3.28 23.00 0.47
CA GLU A 104 4.07 21.93 -0.16
C GLU A 104 4.64 20.96 0.87
N LEU A 105 5.20 21.48 1.97
CA LEU A 105 5.69 20.67 3.08
C LEU A 105 4.59 19.75 3.61
N LEU A 106 3.41 20.29 3.91
CA LEU A 106 2.29 19.51 4.43
C LEU A 106 1.85 18.42 3.44
N VAL A 107 1.65 18.75 2.17
CA VAL A 107 1.09 17.79 1.20
C VAL A 107 2.11 16.76 0.72
N LEU A 108 3.40 17.10 0.65
CA LEU A 108 4.46 16.12 0.39
C LEU A 108 4.68 15.20 1.58
N THR A 109 4.55 15.72 2.82
CA THR A 109 4.54 14.88 4.03
C THR A 109 3.36 13.90 3.99
N LEU A 110 2.15 14.39 3.70
CA LEU A 110 0.96 13.54 3.57
C LEU A 110 1.13 12.53 2.42
N GLY A 111 1.60 12.96 1.26
CA GLY A 111 1.86 12.10 0.11
C GLY A 111 2.85 10.97 0.41
N THR A 112 3.94 11.30 1.10
CA THR A 112 4.92 10.30 1.58
C THR A 112 4.30 9.37 2.61
N GLY A 113 3.50 9.89 3.54
CA GLY A 113 2.74 9.09 4.52
C GLY A 113 1.76 8.12 3.87
N ILE A 114 1.08 8.54 2.79
CA ILE A 114 0.23 7.65 1.98
C ILE A 114 1.06 6.50 1.41
N MET A 115 2.28 6.74 0.90
CA MET A 115 3.14 5.66 0.41
C MET A 115 3.59 4.72 1.54
N VAL A 116 4.01 5.26 2.68
CA VAL A 116 4.38 4.45 3.84
C VAL A 116 3.23 3.56 4.31
N GLY A 117 2.00 4.08 4.35
CA GLY A 117 0.82 3.30 4.72
C GLY A 117 0.40 2.29 3.63
N SER A 118 0.08 2.77 2.43
CA SER A 118 -0.46 1.92 1.36
C SER A 118 0.57 0.94 0.78
N PHE A 119 1.82 1.36 0.59
CA PHE A 119 2.86 0.52 0.00
C PHE A 119 3.69 -0.18 1.07
N GLY A 120 3.97 0.48 2.20
CA GLY A 120 4.68 -0.15 3.30
C GLY A 120 3.82 -1.16 4.05
N ILE A 121 2.71 -0.69 4.63
CA ILE A 121 1.86 -1.53 5.50
C ILE A 121 1.06 -2.55 4.69
N ASN A 122 0.32 -2.17 3.64
CA ASN A 122 -0.56 -3.15 2.96
C ASN A 122 0.22 -4.25 2.22
N VAL A 123 1.30 -3.89 1.51
CA VAL A 123 2.14 -4.90 0.83
C VAL A 123 2.96 -5.69 1.83
N GLY A 124 3.42 -5.05 2.92
CA GLY A 124 4.07 -5.72 4.04
C GLY A 124 3.14 -6.73 4.73
N HIS A 125 1.86 -6.41 4.88
CA HIS A 125 0.82 -7.30 5.39
C HIS A 125 0.68 -8.53 4.49
N GLU A 126 0.49 -8.35 3.18
CA GLU A 126 0.35 -9.46 2.23
C GLU A 126 1.58 -10.39 2.23
N LEU A 127 2.79 -9.83 2.14
CA LEU A 127 4.03 -10.63 2.18
C LEU A 127 4.27 -11.26 3.54
N GLY A 128 3.82 -10.61 4.62
CA GLY A 128 3.97 -11.07 6.00
C GLY A 128 3.17 -12.34 6.31
N HIS A 129 2.07 -12.58 5.60
CA HIS A 129 1.28 -13.82 5.71
C HIS A 129 1.96 -15.04 5.09
N ARG A 130 2.95 -14.84 4.23
CA ARG A 130 3.58 -15.94 3.50
C ARG A 130 4.58 -16.68 4.40
N PRO A 131 4.60 -18.03 4.36
CA PRO A 131 5.40 -18.83 5.29
C PRO A 131 6.90 -18.76 5.02
N GLU A 132 7.32 -18.48 3.79
CA GLU A 132 8.74 -18.44 3.43
C GLU A 132 9.45 -17.22 4.02
N TRP A 133 10.65 -17.46 4.56
CA TRP A 133 11.42 -16.44 5.29
C TRP A 133 11.73 -15.19 4.46
N TYR A 134 11.93 -15.33 3.15
CA TYR A 134 12.28 -14.21 2.28
C TYR A 134 11.08 -13.28 2.07
N HIS A 135 9.85 -13.79 1.93
CA HIS A 135 8.65 -12.95 1.90
C HIS A 135 8.53 -12.14 3.20
N GLN A 136 8.74 -12.77 4.35
CA GLN A 136 8.71 -12.09 5.64
C GLN A 136 9.84 -11.07 5.82
N ALA A 137 11.01 -11.29 5.22
CA ALA A 137 12.09 -10.32 5.20
C ALA A 137 11.70 -9.07 4.40
N PHE A 138 11.12 -9.25 3.19
CA PHE A 138 10.58 -8.15 2.39
C PHE A 138 9.44 -7.42 3.10
N ALA A 139 8.55 -8.14 3.77
CA ALA A 139 7.49 -7.56 4.58
C ALA A 139 8.05 -6.63 5.67
N LYS A 140 9.05 -7.10 6.43
CA LYS A 140 9.69 -6.29 7.48
C LYS A 140 10.39 -5.07 6.90
N MET A 141 11.08 -5.19 5.77
CA MET A 141 11.68 -4.04 5.08
C MET A 141 10.62 -2.99 4.71
N LEU A 142 9.46 -3.39 4.19
CA LEU A 142 8.36 -2.49 3.87
C LEU A 142 7.73 -1.81 5.10
N LEU A 143 7.74 -2.49 6.25
CA LEU A 143 7.17 -1.99 7.51
C LEU A 143 8.11 -1.07 8.29
N VAL A 144 9.43 -1.11 8.03
CA VAL A 144 10.43 -0.28 8.72
C VAL A 144 10.18 1.22 8.53
N PRO A 145 9.85 1.75 7.34
CA PRO A 145 9.51 3.17 7.18
C PRO A 145 8.33 3.63 8.05
N ALA A 146 7.41 2.72 8.41
CA ALA A 146 6.31 2.98 9.35
C ALA A 146 6.71 2.72 10.82
N LEU A 147 7.97 2.36 11.08
CA LEU A 147 8.50 1.94 12.38
C LEU A 147 7.74 0.73 12.98
N TYR A 148 7.16 -0.12 12.12
CA TYR A 148 6.21 -1.16 12.54
C TYR A 148 6.62 -2.59 12.11
N ALA A 149 7.91 -2.89 12.14
CA ALA A 149 8.44 -4.18 11.67
C ALA A 149 7.93 -5.41 12.47
N HIS A 150 7.43 -5.22 13.70
CA HIS A 150 6.85 -6.28 14.51
C HIS A 150 5.40 -6.63 14.14
N PHE A 151 4.78 -5.87 13.22
CA PHE A 151 3.40 -6.09 12.74
C PHE A 151 3.19 -7.53 12.27
N THR A 152 4.14 -8.17 11.59
CA THR A 152 3.95 -9.55 11.11
C THR A 152 3.77 -10.57 12.24
N ILE A 153 4.32 -10.29 13.43
CA ILE A 153 4.16 -11.15 14.61
C ILE A 153 2.81 -10.88 15.25
N GLU A 154 2.53 -9.60 15.55
CA GLU A 154 1.29 -9.16 16.17
C GLU A 154 0.07 -9.56 15.33
N HIS A 155 0.10 -9.26 14.04
CA HIS A 155 -1.00 -9.49 13.13
C HIS A 155 -1.27 -10.99 12.95
N ASN A 156 -0.25 -11.79 12.67
CA ASN A 156 -0.46 -13.21 12.34
C ASN A 156 -0.70 -14.08 13.57
N ARG A 157 -0.01 -13.79 14.70
CA ARG A 157 -0.07 -14.62 15.91
C ARG A 157 -0.99 -14.04 17.00
N GLY A 158 -1.32 -12.75 16.90
CA GLY A 158 -2.29 -12.05 17.74
C GLY A 158 -3.61 -11.90 16.99
N HIS A 159 -3.71 -10.89 16.12
CA HIS A 159 -4.96 -10.50 15.47
C HIS A 159 -5.65 -11.67 14.76
N HIS A 160 -5.03 -12.34 13.79
CA HIS A 160 -5.68 -13.47 13.08
C HIS A 160 -6.06 -14.64 13.98
N LYS A 161 -5.34 -14.83 15.09
CA LYS A 161 -5.66 -15.89 16.05
C LYS A 161 -6.89 -15.56 16.91
N TRP A 162 -7.10 -14.28 17.21
CA TRP A 162 -8.08 -13.81 18.20
C TRP A 162 -9.07 -12.79 17.65
N VAL A 163 -9.10 -12.57 16.33
CA VAL A 163 -9.92 -11.56 15.65
C VAL A 163 -11.38 -11.68 16.09
N ALA A 164 -12.03 -10.54 16.31
CA ALA A 164 -13.40 -10.46 16.82
C ALA A 164 -13.61 -11.04 18.24
N THR A 165 -12.55 -11.16 19.04
CA THR A 165 -12.63 -11.56 20.46
C THR A 165 -12.03 -10.50 21.39
N PRO A 166 -12.35 -10.50 22.69
CA PRO A 166 -11.73 -9.59 23.66
C PRO A 166 -10.21 -9.74 23.83
N LEU A 167 -9.60 -10.80 23.29
CA LEU A 167 -8.16 -11.05 23.35
C LEU A 167 -7.38 -10.37 22.21
N ASP A 168 -8.06 -9.85 21.20
CA ASP A 168 -7.44 -9.10 20.11
C ASP A 168 -7.45 -7.59 20.41
N PRO A 169 -6.28 -6.96 20.64
CA PRO A 169 -6.20 -5.52 20.88
C PRO A 169 -6.61 -4.69 19.67
N SER A 170 -6.62 -5.28 18.46
CA SER A 170 -7.03 -4.63 17.21
C SER A 170 -8.53 -4.77 16.91
N THR A 171 -9.31 -5.39 17.80
CA THR A 171 -10.77 -5.51 17.66
C THR A 171 -11.47 -4.49 18.55
N ALA A 172 -12.25 -3.59 17.95
CA ALA A 172 -13.13 -2.67 18.69
C ALA A 172 -14.19 -3.44 19.49
N ARG A 173 -14.53 -2.94 20.68
CA ARG A 173 -15.60 -3.54 21.48
C ARG A 173 -16.95 -3.32 20.80
N ARG A 174 -17.91 -4.22 21.05
CA ARG A 174 -19.26 -4.07 20.49
C ARG A 174 -19.89 -2.75 20.94
N GLY A 175 -20.25 -1.91 19.97
CA GLY A 175 -20.84 -0.59 20.22
C GLY A 175 -19.83 0.52 20.54
N GLU A 176 -18.53 0.23 20.48
CA GLU A 176 -17.47 1.23 20.63
C GLU A 176 -17.38 2.11 19.37
N PRO A 177 -17.49 3.44 19.50
CA PRO A 177 -17.30 4.34 18.37
C PRO A 177 -15.87 4.30 17.84
N ILE A 178 -15.69 4.40 16.52
CA ILE A 178 -14.39 4.29 15.85
C ILE A 178 -13.32 5.24 16.44
N TYR A 179 -13.66 6.50 16.68
CA TYR A 179 -12.72 7.48 17.25
C TYR A 179 -12.34 7.20 18.69
N ARG A 180 -13.21 6.52 19.45
CA ARG A 180 -12.90 6.08 20.81
C ARG A 180 -11.98 4.86 20.80
N PHE A 181 -12.16 3.95 19.85
CA PHE A 181 -11.26 2.82 19.67
C PHE A 181 -9.87 3.26 19.19
N TRP A 182 -9.80 4.31 18.37
CA TRP A 182 -8.54 4.81 17.81
C TRP A 182 -7.67 5.61 18.80
N LEU A 183 -8.27 6.26 19.80
CA LEU A 183 -7.60 7.09 20.81
C LEU A 183 -7.23 6.29 22.06
#